data_AF-A0A7K1J6K6-F1
#
_entry.id   AF-A0A7K1J6K6-F1
#
_cell.length_a   1.000
_cell.length_b   1.000
_cell.length_c   1.000
_cell.angle_alpha   90.00
_cell.angle_beta   90.00
_cell.angle_gamma   90.00
#
_symmetry.space_group_name_H-M   'P 1'
#
loop_
_entity.id
_entity.type
_entity.pdbx_description
1 polymer ?
#
loop_
_entity_poly.entity_id
_entity_poly.type
_entity_poly.pdbx_seq_one_letter_code
_entity_poly.pdbx_strand_id
1 'polypeptide(L)'
;MRNAYGTVDEKLQARLTIAFGVILCLVALSLLAVPWAMQLKAAYDSARQAQAVEDIVAAWPEEKSRKALQAAEEYNAKLAQQGQPTLGESYDPFTDTPVNAGEDVRSDQDEEYMGLLNAGEGLMGSVVIPKISVDMPILHGTSKISLSRGAGHLYGTSLPVGAGGQPEVLRTQC
;
A
#
# COMPACT_ATOMS: atom_id res chain seq x y z
N MET A 1 22.17 11.96 68.79
CA MET A 1 21.17 12.84 68.15
C MET A 1 21.28 12.64 66.65
N ARG A 2 20.33 11.95 66.01
CA ARG A 2 20.36 11.74 64.55
C ARG A 2 19.98 13.06 63.88
N ASN A 3 20.87 13.53 63.02
CA ASN A 3 20.81 14.85 62.42
C ASN A 3 19.60 14.92 61.46
N ALA A 4 18.62 15.78 61.75
CA ALA A 4 17.41 15.94 60.93
C ALA A 4 17.73 16.27 59.46
N TYR A 5 18.90 16.91 59.23
CA TYR A 5 19.43 17.24 57.90
C TYR A 5 19.66 16.02 56.98
N GLY A 6 20.11 14.88 57.51
CA GLY A 6 20.39 13.69 56.69
C GLY A 6 19.13 13.02 56.12
N THR A 7 18.01 13.11 56.84
CA THR A 7 16.74 12.49 56.43
C THR A 7 15.99 13.28 55.35
N VAL A 8 16.29 14.57 55.21
CA VAL A 8 15.69 15.44 54.18
C VAL A 8 16.36 15.19 52.83
N ASP A 9 17.69 15.06 52.82
CA ASP A 9 18.48 14.80 51.61
C ASP A 9 18.15 13.41 51.02
N GLU A 10 18.05 12.38 51.86
CA GLU A 10 17.66 11.02 51.44
C GLU A 10 16.26 10.96 50.79
N LYS A 11 15.28 11.68 51.36
CA LYS A 11 13.92 11.78 50.79
C LYS A 11 13.89 12.56 49.48
N LEU A 12 14.75 13.58 49.34
CA LEU A 12 14.88 14.36 48.11
C LEU A 12 15.53 13.52 47.00
N GLN A 13 16.62 12.81 47.29
CA GLN A 13 17.28 11.89 46.38
C GLN A 13 16.31 10.79 45.91
N ALA A 14 15.54 10.18 46.83
CA ALA A 14 14.54 9.16 46.48
C ALA A 14 13.45 9.71 45.54
N ARG A 15 12.96 10.94 45.78
CA ARG A 15 11.98 11.60 44.89
C ARG A 15 12.58 11.88 43.51
N LEU A 16 13.84 12.29 43.43
CA LEU A 16 14.53 12.54 42.17
C LEU A 16 14.77 11.22 41.39
N THR A 17 15.16 10.13 42.06
CA THR A 17 15.32 8.83 41.41
C THR A 17 13.98 8.28 40.90
N ILE A 18 12.90 8.43 41.67
CA ILE A 18 11.55 8.06 41.22
C ILE A 18 11.12 8.92 40.03
N ALA A 19 11.31 10.24 40.10
CA ALA A 19 10.96 11.13 38.98
C ALA A 19 11.75 10.78 37.71
N PHE A 20 13.05 10.50 37.84
CA PHE A 20 13.87 10.05 36.73
C PHE A 20 13.41 8.70 36.16
N GLY A 21 13.07 7.73 37.02
CA GLY A 21 12.50 6.45 36.60
C GLY A 21 11.18 6.61 35.86
N VAL A 22 10.28 7.48 36.34
CA VAL A 22 9.02 7.79 35.67
C VAL A 22 9.26 8.42 34.29
N ILE A 23 10.19 9.36 34.18
CA ILE A 23 10.56 9.98 32.89
C ILE A 23 11.08 8.91 31.92
N LEU A 24 11.97 8.02 32.36
CA LEU A 24 12.47 6.93 31.52
C LEU A 24 11.35 5.99 31.08
N CYS A 25 10.42 5.63 31.96
CA CYS A 25 9.25 4.83 31.61
C CYS A 25 8.38 5.53 30.56
N LEU A 26 8.13 6.84 30.71
CA LEU A 26 7.34 7.62 29.75
C LEU A 26 8.03 7.71 28.39
N VAL A 27 9.35 7.91 28.34
CA VAL A 27 10.12 7.89 27.09
C VAL A 27 10.05 6.52 26.42
N ALA A 28 10.23 5.44 27.18
CA ALA A 28 10.13 4.07 26.65
C ALA A 28 8.73 3.78 26.10
N LEU A 29 7.67 4.15 26.82
CA LEU A 29 6.28 4.04 26.35
C LEU A 29 6.03 4.85 25.08
N SER A 30 6.60 6.05 24.99
CA SER A 30 6.48 6.91 23.80
C SER A 30 7.14 6.28 22.58
N LEU A 31 8.35 5.71 22.74
CA LEU A 31 9.06 5.02 21.66
C LEU A 31 8.27 3.80 21.16
N LEU A 32 7.59 3.07 22.04
CA LEU A 32 6.73 1.93 21.67
C LEU A 32 5.44 2.38 20.95
N ALA A 33 4.95 3.59 21.21
CA ALA A 33 3.74 4.12 20.58
C ALA A 33 3.99 4.62 19.15
N VAL A 34 5.22 5.02 18.80
CA VAL A 34 5.56 5.57 17.48
C VAL A 34 5.23 4.60 16.34
N PRO A 35 5.64 3.31 16.36
CA PRO A 35 5.29 2.37 15.29
C PRO A 35 3.78 2.23 15.08
N TRP A 36 2.98 2.22 16.15
CA TRP A 36 1.53 2.11 16.05
C TRP A 36 0.89 3.36 15.46
N ALA A 37 1.34 4.56 15.88
CA ALA A 37 0.87 5.81 15.29
C ALA A 37 1.23 5.92 13.79
N MET A 38 2.43 5.46 13.41
CA MET A 38 2.87 5.40 12.02
C MET A 38 2.06 4.38 11.20
N GLN A 39 1.74 3.21 11.77
CA GLN A 39 0.88 2.23 11.13
C GLN A 39 -0.53 2.78 10.88
N LEU A 40 -1.12 3.48 11.85
CA LEU A 40 -2.43 4.13 11.68
C LEU A 40 -2.40 5.20 10.60
N LYS A 41 -1.36 6.03 10.57
CA LYS A 41 -1.18 7.04 9.52
C LYS A 41 -1.04 6.38 8.14
N ALA A 42 -0.22 5.33 8.02
CA ALA A 42 -0.02 4.62 6.77
C ALA A 42 -1.32 3.97 6.28
N ALA A 43 -2.10 3.36 7.17
CA ALA A 43 -3.41 2.80 6.84
C ALA A 43 -4.39 3.87 6.36
N TYR A 44 -4.42 5.03 7.02
CA TYR A 44 -5.27 6.15 6.62
C TYR A 44 -4.87 6.73 5.25
N ASP A 45 -3.57 6.93 5.02
CA ASP A 45 -3.06 7.46 3.75
C ASP A 45 -3.33 6.48 2.59
N SER A 46 -3.25 5.17 2.84
CA SER A 46 -3.56 4.13 1.86
C SER A 46 -5.05 4.09 1.52
N ALA A 47 -5.92 4.08 2.54
CA ALA A 47 -7.38 4.11 2.35
C ALA A 47 -7.85 5.37 1.60
N ARG A 48 -7.21 6.51 1.85
CA ARG A 48 -7.52 7.76 1.12
C ARG A 48 -7.18 7.65 -0.37
N GLN A 49 -6.07 7.01 -0.73
CA GLN A 49 -5.71 6.78 -2.14
C GLN A 49 -6.66 5.80 -2.81
N ALA A 50 -7.05 4.73 -2.11
CA ALA A 50 -8.05 3.78 -2.59
C ALA A 50 -9.41 4.46 -2.85
N GLN A 51 -9.88 5.30 -1.92
CA GLN A 51 -11.11 6.09 -2.09
C GLN A 51 -11.02 7.06 -3.28
N ALA A 52 -9.88 7.73 -3.48
CA ALA A 52 -9.71 8.62 -4.62
C ALA A 52 -9.85 7.90 -5.97
N VAL A 53 -9.36 6.66 -6.08
CA VAL A 53 -9.57 5.82 -7.27
C VAL A 53 -11.04 5.49 -7.45
N GLU A 54 -11.70 5.09 -6.37
CA GLU A 54 -13.13 4.76 -6.38
C GLU A 54 -13.99 5.95 -6.81
N ASP A 55 -13.69 7.15 -6.32
CA ASP A 55 -14.39 8.39 -6.72
C ASP A 55 -14.20 8.69 -8.22
N ILE A 56 -12.98 8.50 -8.75
CA ILE A 56 -12.69 8.70 -10.18
C ILE A 56 -13.49 7.72 -11.03
N VAL A 57 -13.48 6.44 -10.65
CA VAL A 57 -14.15 5.36 -11.36
C VAL A 57 -15.67 5.50 -11.25
N ALA A 58 -16.20 5.85 -10.08
CA ALA A 58 -17.63 6.08 -9.86
C ALA A 58 -18.16 7.25 -10.70
N ALA A 59 -17.30 8.22 -11.02
CA ALA A 59 -17.63 9.33 -11.91
C ALA A 59 -17.55 8.97 -13.40
N TRP A 60 -17.08 7.77 -13.79
CA TRP A 60 -17.04 7.38 -15.18
C TRP A 60 -18.45 7.13 -15.74
N PRO A 61 -18.70 7.52 -16.99
CA PRO A 61 -19.91 7.06 -17.70
C PRO A 61 -19.95 5.53 -17.73
N GLU A 62 -21.12 4.94 -17.52
CA GLU A 62 -21.31 3.48 -17.53
C GLU A 62 -20.74 2.83 -18.80
N GLU A 63 -20.91 3.50 -19.95
CA GLU A 63 -20.36 3.05 -21.23
C GLU A 63 -18.83 2.99 -21.25
N LYS A 64 -18.15 3.96 -20.61
CA LYS A 64 -16.69 3.97 -20.47
C LYS A 64 -16.23 2.83 -19.58
N SER A 65 -16.87 2.63 -18.43
CA SER A 65 -16.52 1.55 -17.49
C SER A 65 -16.72 0.17 -18.12
N ARG A 66 -17.85 -0.03 -18.82
CA ARG A 66 -18.13 -1.29 -19.53
C ARG A 66 -17.10 -1.57 -20.62
N LYS A 67 -16.71 -0.55 -21.41
CA LYS A 67 -15.66 -0.69 -22.43
C LYS A 67 -14.30 -1.02 -21.81
N ALA A 68 -13.94 -0.38 -20.70
CA ALA A 68 -12.68 -0.64 -20.00
C ALA A 68 -12.62 -2.08 -19.48
N LEU A 69 -13.71 -2.58 -18.87
CA LEU A 69 -13.80 -3.95 -18.40
C LEU A 69 -13.75 -4.95 -19.56
N GLN A 70 -14.50 -4.69 -20.64
CA GLN A 70 -14.49 -5.55 -21.82
C GLN A 70 -13.09 -5.64 -22.44
N ALA A 71 -12.38 -4.53 -22.58
CA ALA A 71 -11.01 -4.51 -23.10
C ALA A 71 -10.05 -5.33 -22.23
N ALA A 72 -10.21 -5.26 -20.90
CA ALA A 72 -9.40 -6.05 -19.98
C ALA A 72 -9.76 -7.55 -19.98
N GLU A 73 -11.04 -7.92 -20.18
CA GLU A 73 -11.46 -9.30 -20.40
C GLU A 73 -10.88 -9.87 -21.71
N GLU A 74 -10.90 -9.10 -22.79
CA GLU A 74 -10.31 -9.47 -24.07
C GLU A 74 -8.79 -9.66 -23.95
N TYR A 75 -8.10 -8.78 -23.21
CA TYR A 75 -6.69 -8.94 -22.89
C TYR A 75 -6.43 -10.24 -22.11
N ASN A 76 -7.22 -10.51 -21.07
CA ASN A 76 -7.11 -11.74 -20.28
C ASN A 76 -7.32 -13.00 -21.14
N ALA A 77 -8.26 -12.97 -22.10
CA ALA A 77 -8.49 -14.07 -23.03
C ALA A 77 -7.31 -14.30 -23.98
N LYS A 78 -6.71 -13.23 -24.53
CA LYS A 78 -5.48 -13.31 -25.33
C LYS A 78 -4.33 -13.91 -24.52
N LEU A 79 -4.14 -13.41 -23.30
CA LEU A 79 -3.06 -13.81 -22.41
C LEU A 79 -3.16 -15.30 -22.02
N ALA A 80 -4.36 -15.79 -21.75
CA ALA A 80 -4.63 -17.20 -21.48
C ALA A 80 -4.31 -18.10 -22.68
N GLN A 81 -4.61 -17.66 -23.90
CA GLN A 81 -4.28 -18.41 -25.13
C GLN A 81 -2.78 -18.44 -25.42
N GLN A 82 -2.07 -17.35 -25.10
CA GLN A 82 -0.62 -17.22 -25.31
C GLN A 82 0.22 -17.98 -24.27
N GLY A 83 -0.40 -18.47 -23.18
CA GLY A 83 0.27 -19.26 -22.16
C GLY A 83 1.17 -18.47 -21.22
N GLN A 84 0.98 -17.15 -21.11
CA GLN A 84 1.71 -16.26 -20.18
C GLN A 84 3.24 -16.44 -20.25
N PRO A 85 3.87 -16.21 -21.42
CA PRO A 85 5.27 -16.55 -21.64
C PRO A 85 6.24 -15.72 -20.81
N THR A 86 5.79 -14.61 -20.21
CA THR A 86 6.65 -13.78 -19.38
C THR A 86 5.88 -13.16 -18.23
N LEU A 87 6.34 -13.41 -17.01
CA LEU A 87 5.73 -13.02 -15.75
C LEU A 87 6.65 -12.05 -15.00
N GLY A 88 6.06 -10.97 -14.48
CA GLY A 88 6.73 -9.96 -13.67
C GLY A 88 7.63 -9.00 -14.46
N GLU A 89 8.35 -8.17 -13.71
CA GLU A 89 9.31 -7.22 -14.28
C GLU A 89 10.60 -7.93 -14.73
N SER A 90 11.40 -7.24 -15.54
CA SER A 90 12.74 -7.73 -15.94
C SER A 90 13.72 -7.84 -14.77
N TYR A 91 13.40 -7.25 -13.62
CA TYR A 91 14.24 -7.21 -12.42
C TYR A 91 13.45 -7.57 -11.17
N ASP A 92 14.15 -8.02 -10.12
CA ASP A 92 13.56 -8.28 -8.81
C ASP A 92 13.45 -6.96 -8.00
N PRO A 93 12.24 -6.48 -7.66
CA PRO A 93 12.07 -5.25 -6.90
C PRO A 93 12.55 -5.32 -5.46
N PHE A 94 12.89 -6.52 -4.95
CA PHE A 94 13.41 -6.75 -3.60
C PHE A 94 14.94 -6.83 -3.54
N THR A 95 15.64 -6.76 -4.67
CA THR A 95 17.11 -6.69 -4.69
C THR A 95 17.64 -5.26 -4.67
N ASP A 96 18.81 -5.07 -4.05
CA ASP A 96 19.53 -3.78 -3.97
C ASP A 96 20.24 -3.38 -5.26
N THR A 97 19.94 -4.05 -6.38
CA THR A 97 20.40 -3.59 -7.69
C THR A 97 19.88 -2.17 -7.93
N PRO A 98 20.77 -1.20 -8.19
CA PRO A 98 20.36 0.15 -8.55
C PRO A 98 19.77 0.09 -9.97
N VAL A 99 18.48 -0.18 -10.03
CA VAL A 99 17.68 0.00 -11.24
C VAL A 99 17.22 1.45 -11.22
N ASN A 100 17.60 2.23 -12.22
CA ASN A 100 17.05 3.58 -12.37
C ASN A 100 15.53 3.43 -12.48
N ALA A 101 14.81 4.12 -11.60
CA ALA A 101 13.35 4.07 -11.57
C ALA A 101 12.81 4.53 -12.93
N GLY A 102 12.38 3.57 -13.76
CA GLY A 102 11.78 3.79 -15.08
C GLY A 102 12.57 3.30 -16.30
N GLU A 103 13.85 2.90 -16.19
CA GLU A 103 14.64 2.55 -17.40
C GLU A 103 14.59 1.06 -17.80
N ASP A 104 14.24 0.14 -16.88
CA ASP A 104 14.17 -1.31 -17.12
C ASP A 104 12.88 -1.96 -16.57
N VAL A 105 11.82 -1.17 -16.39
CA VAL A 105 10.51 -1.70 -15.96
C VAL A 105 9.79 -2.24 -17.19
N ARG A 106 9.46 -3.52 -17.18
CA ARG A 106 8.93 -4.21 -18.37
C ARG A 106 7.48 -3.84 -18.61
N SER A 107 6.72 -3.67 -17.53
CA SER A 107 5.34 -3.18 -17.60
C SER A 107 5.24 -1.83 -18.28
N ASP A 108 6.18 -0.92 -18.01
CA ASP A 108 6.12 0.47 -18.48
C ASP A 108 6.37 0.59 -20.00
N GLN A 109 6.93 -0.46 -20.61
CA GLN A 109 7.15 -0.56 -22.05
C GLN A 109 5.94 -1.12 -22.80
N ASP A 110 4.97 -1.72 -22.09
CA ASP A 110 3.75 -2.27 -22.67
C ASP A 110 2.60 -1.27 -22.56
N GLU A 111 2.41 -0.46 -23.61
CA GLU A 111 1.35 0.55 -23.68
C GLU A 111 -0.07 -0.06 -23.66
N GLU A 112 -0.27 -1.28 -24.19
CA GLU A 112 -1.57 -1.96 -24.12
C GLU A 112 -1.89 -2.27 -22.66
N TYR A 113 -0.96 -2.88 -21.94
CA TYR A 113 -1.10 -3.17 -20.51
C TYR A 113 -1.32 -1.90 -19.68
N MET A 114 -0.48 -0.86 -19.85
CA MET A 114 -0.54 0.39 -19.07
C MET A 114 -1.79 1.23 -19.36
N GLY A 115 -2.45 1.00 -20.50
CA GLY A 115 -3.70 1.66 -20.86
C GLY A 115 -4.95 1.01 -20.26
N LEU A 116 -4.88 -0.26 -19.87
CA LEU A 116 -6.03 -1.03 -19.41
C LEU A 116 -6.36 -0.72 -17.94
N LEU A 117 -7.65 -0.48 -17.65
CA LEU A 117 -8.13 -0.12 -16.30
C LEU A 117 -7.41 1.08 -15.66
N ASN A 118 -6.84 1.98 -16.46
CA ASN A 118 -6.06 3.10 -15.95
C ASN A 118 -6.96 4.25 -15.46
N ALA A 119 -7.08 4.39 -14.14
CA ALA A 119 -7.79 5.48 -13.47
C ALA A 119 -6.94 6.77 -13.32
N GLY A 120 -5.70 6.75 -13.82
CA GLY A 120 -4.71 7.83 -13.68
C GLY A 120 -3.53 7.41 -12.79
N GLU A 121 -2.35 7.96 -13.05
CA GLU A 121 -1.11 7.72 -12.28
C GLU A 121 -0.73 6.24 -12.07
N GLY A 122 -1.16 5.37 -12.98
CA GLY A 122 -0.91 3.92 -12.91
C GLY A 122 -1.86 3.18 -11.97
N LEU A 123 -2.91 3.81 -11.45
CA LEU A 123 -3.91 3.17 -10.60
C LEU A 123 -4.85 2.30 -11.44
N MET A 124 -4.98 1.03 -11.06
CA MET A 124 -5.93 0.07 -11.62
C MET A 124 -7.23 -0.01 -10.83
N GLY A 125 -7.16 0.13 -9.51
CA GLY A 125 -8.30 -0.15 -8.63
C GLY A 125 -7.89 -0.14 -7.16
N SER A 126 -8.66 -0.81 -6.32
CA SER A 126 -8.42 -0.98 -4.89
C SER A 126 -8.73 -2.41 -4.44
N VAL A 127 -8.06 -2.85 -3.38
CA VAL A 127 -8.34 -4.12 -2.70
C VAL A 127 -8.67 -3.86 -1.24
N VAL A 128 -9.74 -4.49 -0.77
CA VAL A 128 -10.21 -4.42 0.61
C VAL A 128 -10.19 -5.81 1.22
N ILE A 129 -9.55 -5.93 2.38
CA ILE A 129 -9.47 -7.18 3.13
C ILE A 129 -9.93 -6.90 4.56
N PRO A 130 -11.26 -6.93 4.85
CA PRO A 130 -11.82 -6.45 6.11
C PRO A 130 -11.27 -7.19 7.34
N LYS A 131 -11.02 -8.49 7.20
CA LYS A 131 -10.49 -9.38 8.24
C LYS A 131 -9.10 -8.99 8.77
N ILE A 132 -8.33 -8.21 8.01
CA ILE A 132 -7.03 -7.66 8.42
C ILE A 132 -7.00 -6.12 8.32
N SER A 133 -8.17 -5.49 8.16
CA SER A 133 -8.33 -4.03 8.05
C SER A 133 -7.44 -3.38 6.97
N VAL A 134 -7.29 -4.04 5.83
CA VAL A 134 -6.54 -3.50 4.68
C VAL A 134 -7.51 -2.87 3.69
N ASP A 135 -7.22 -1.65 3.26
CA ASP A 135 -7.83 -0.95 2.14
C ASP A 135 -6.71 -0.21 1.39
N MET A 136 -6.35 -0.71 0.20
CA MET A 136 -5.11 -0.32 -0.48
C MET A 136 -5.31 -0.22 -2.00
N PRO A 137 -4.71 0.78 -2.67
CA PRO A 137 -4.76 0.89 -4.13
C PRO A 137 -3.96 -0.23 -4.81
N ILE A 138 -4.43 -0.65 -5.98
CA ILE A 138 -3.73 -1.54 -6.91
C ILE A 138 -3.16 -0.66 -8.02
N LEU A 139 -1.86 -0.73 -8.25
CA LEU A 139 -1.14 -0.04 -9.30
C LEU A 139 -0.64 -1.01 -10.38
N HIS A 140 -0.37 -0.50 -11.57
CA HIS A 140 0.29 -1.24 -12.62
C HIS A 140 1.71 -1.63 -12.23
N GLY A 141 2.06 -2.87 -12.55
CA GLY A 141 3.41 -3.39 -12.43
C GLY A 141 3.82 -3.60 -10.99
N THR A 142 5.06 -4.05 -10.81
CA THR A 142 5.63 -4.33 -9.47
C THR A 142 6.92 -3.56 -9.23
N SER A 143 7.03 -2.37 -9.84
CA SER A 143 8.17 -1.47 -9.62
C SER A 143 8.29 -1.03 -8.15
N LYS A 144 9.48 -0.60 -7.73
CA LYS A 144 9.70 -0.02 -6.39
C LYS A 144 8.74 1.16 -6.10
N ILE A 145 8.42 1.96 -7.12
CA ILE A 145 7.46 3.07 -6.99
C ILE A 145 6.06 2.52 -6.74
N SER A 146 5.59 1.54 -7.52
CA SER A 146 4.27 0.93 -7.35
C SER A 146 4.12 0.30 -5.96
N LEU A 147 5.11 -0.49 -5.53
CA LEU A 147 5.12 -1.16 -4.22
C LEU A 147 5.26 -0.20 -3.03
N SER A 148 5.84 0.99 -3.24
CA SER A 148 5.90 2.03 -2.19
C SER A 148 4.57 2.75 -1.98
N ARG A 149 3.66 2.70 -2.97
CA ARG A 149 2.36 3.41 -2.96
C ARG A 149 1.18 2.49 -2.65
N GLY A 150 1.30 1.19 -2.94
CA GLY A 150 0.23 0.22 -2.72
C GLY A 150 0.59 -1.17 -3.23
N ALA A 151 -0.43 -1.95 -3.60
CA ALA A 151 -0.23 -3.24 -4.24
C ALA A 151 0.16 -3.05 -5.70
N GLY A 152 1.14 -3.82 -6.18
CA GLY A 152 1.47 -3.89 -7.59
C GLY A 152 0.79 -5.07 -8.27
N HIS A 153 0.16 -4.84 -9.43
CA HIS A 153 -0.32 -5.92 -10.29
C HIS A 153 0.86 -6.55 -11.03
N LEU A 154 0.99 -7.87 -10.91
CA LEU A 154 2.09 -8.60 -11.54
C LEU A 154 1.92 -8.61 -13.06
N TYR A 155 2.84 -7.97 -13.78
CA TYR A 155 2.78 -7.95 -15.24
C TYR A 155 2.80 -9.37 -15.83
N GLY A 156 2.01 -9.61 -16.87
CA GLY A 156 1.83 -10.95 -17.46
C GLY A 156 0.84 -11.86 -16.71
N THR A 157 0.20 -11.41 -15.63
CA THR A 157 -0.98 -12.08 -15.04
C THR A 157 -2.29 -11.46 -15.52
N SER A 158 -3.40 -12.17 -15.31
CA SER A 158 -4.73 -11.67 -15.65
C SER A 158 -5.08 -10.42 -14.84
N LEU A 159 -5.59 -9.40 -15.53
CA LEU A 159 -6.08 -8.15 -14.95
C LEU A 159 -7.23 -8.40 -13.96
N PRO A 160 -7.35 -7.57 -12.90
CA PRO A 160 -8.31 -7.75 -11.82
C PRO A 160 -9.73 -7.29 -12.23
N VAL A 161 -10.37 -8.03 -13.15
CA VAL A 161 -11.75 -7.75 -13.64
C VAL A 161 -12.82 -8.71 -13.12
N GLY A 162 -12.43 -9.70 -12.31
CA GLY A 162 -13.33 -10.71 -11.75
C GLY A 162 -14.07 -11.52 -12.83
N ALA A 163 -14.95 -12.42 -12.41
CA ALA A 163 -15.86 -13.11 -13.32
C ALA A 163 -17.21 -12.38 -13.31
N GLY A 164 -17.49 -11.50 -14.28
CA GLY A 164 -18.81 -10.89 -14.43
C GLY A 164 -18.91 -9.44 -14.93
N GLY A 165 -17.80 -8.78 -15.30
CA GLY A 165 -17.83 -7.52 -16.07
C GLY A 165 -18.54 -6.34 -15.39
N GLN A 166 -18.54 -6.24 -14.05
CA GLN A 166 -19.21 -5.15 -13.33
C GLN A 166 -18.24 -4.05 -12.86
N PRO A 167 -18.63 -2.76 -12.87
CA PRO A 167 -17.79 -1.64 -12.41
C PRO A 167 -17.37 -1.73 -10.93
N GLU A 168 -18.15 -2.41 -10.10
CA GLU A 168 -17.85 -2.69 -8.68
C GLU A 168 -16.57 -3.54 -8.51
N VAL A 169 -16.10 -4.20 -9.57
CA VAL A 169 -14.93 -5.09 -9.52
C VAL A 169 -13.60 -4.35 -9.37
N LEU A 170 -13.56 -3.05 -9.64
CA LEU A 170 -12.39 -2.22 -9.37
C LEU A 170 -12.13 -2.06 -7.86
N ARG A 171 -13.03 -2.55 -7.00
CA ARG A 171 -12.86 -2.77 -5.55
C ARG A 171 -13.02 -4.25 -5.23
N THR A 172 -11.92 -4.99 -5.17
CA THR A 172 -11.97 -6.43 -4.83
C THR A 172 -12.03 -6.63 -3.31
N GLN A 173 -13.04 -7.35 -2.81
CA GLN A 173 -13.15 -7.74 -1.40
C GLN A 173 -12.68 -9.19 -1.20
N CYS A 174 -11.71 -9.42 -0.31
CA CYS A 174 -11.12 -10.73 -0.02
C CYS A 174 -11.28 -11.21 1.43
#